data_AF-A0A4W5PLY5-F1
#
_entry.id   AF-A0A4W5PLY5-F1
#
_cell.length_a   1.000
_cell.length_b   1.000
_cell.length_c   1.000
_cell.angle_alpha   90.00
_cell.angle_beta   90.00
_cell.angle_gamma   90.00
#
_symmetry.space_group_name_H-M   'P 1'
#
loop_
_entity.id
_entity.type
_entity.pdbx_description
1 polymer ?
#
loop_
_entity_poly.entity_id
_entity_poly.type
_entity_poly.pdbx_seq_one_letter_code
_entity_poly.pdbx_strand_id
1 'polypeptide(L)'
;MERQKSGGNYSRYRAQTEKHVVLCVSCLKIDLLMDFLNEFFAHPRLQDYYVVILCPAEMDVQVRRVLHVPLWAQRVIYLQGSALKDQDLMRAKITRPF
;
A
#
# COMPACT_ATOMS: atom_id res chain seq x y z
N MET A 1 -14.41 17.24 9.92
CA MET A 1 -14.68 15.81 10.21
C MET A 1 -14.24 14.92 9.04
N GLU A 2 -13.07 15.17 8.41
CA GLU A 2 -12.70 14.59 7.09
C GLU A 2 -11.44 13.71 7.10
N ARG A 3 -10.80 13.51 8.26
CA ARG A 3 -9.51 12.80 8.36
C ARG A 3 -9.57 11.27 8.21
N GLN A 4 -10.75 10.69 8.03
CA GLN A 4 -10.93 9.23 7.96
C GLN A 4 -11.18 8.67 6.54
N LYS A 5 -11.38 9.52 5.52
CA LYS A 5 -11.73 9.04 4.16
C LYS A 5 -10.53 8.80 3.23
N SER A 6 -9.34 9.28 3.56
CA SER A 6 -8.20 9.38 2.63
C SER A 6 -7.01 8.45 2.93
N GLY A 7 -7.27 7.27 3.51
CA GLY A 7 -6.26 6.21 3.67
C GLY A 7 -5.23 6.51 4.76
N GLY A 8 -4.93 5.51 5.58
CA GLY A 8 -4.13 5.65 6.80
C GLY A 8 -2.77 6.31 6.59
N ASN A 9 -2.34 7.08 7.59
CA ASN A 9 -0.95 7.53 7.68
C ASN A 9 -0.05 6.30 7.77
N TYR A 10 0.69 5.98 6.71
CA TYR A 10 1.86 5.13 6.84
C TYR A 10 2.81 5.83 7.81
N SER A 11 2.86 5.32 9.05
CA SER A 11 3.54 6.03 10.14
C SER A 11 5.02 6.21 9.79
N ARG A 12 5.55 7.41 10.05
CA ARG A 12 6.95 7.79 9.77
C ARG A 12 7.95 6.80 10.38
N TYR A 13 7.57 6.14 11.48
CA TYR A 13 8.37 5.14 12.20
C TYR A 13 8.47 3.78 11.45
N ARG A 14 7.36 3.30 10.88
CA ARG A 14 7.35 2.05 10.08
C ARG A 14 8.17 2.17 8.81
N ALA A 15 8.04 3.28 8.08
CA ALA A 15 8.81 3.54 6.85
C ALA A 15 10.33 3.56 7.04
N GLN A 16 10.80 4.00 8.22
CA GLN A 16 12.22 4.13 8.54
C GLN A 16 12.85 2.80 8.98
N THR A 17 12.07 1.90 9.58
CA THR A 17 12.58 0.65 10.16
C THR A 17 12.23 -0.59 9.32
N GLU A 18 11.13 -0.56 8.56
CA GLU A 18 10.58 -1.73 7.89
C GLU A 18 10.77 -1.68 6.37
N LYS A 19 11.03 -2.84 5.77
CA LYS A 19 11.19 -2.99 4.32
C LYS A 19 9.82 -2.89 3.66
N HIS A 20 9.71 -2.14 2.57
CA HIS A 20 8.47 -2.04 1.82
C HIS A 20 8.71 -2.02 0.32
N VAL A 21 7.69 -2.39 -0.43
CA VAL A 21 7.58 -2.23 -1.88
C VAL A 21 6.42 -1.30 -2.20
N VAL A 22 6.52 -0.58 -3.33
CA VAL A 22 5.44 0.29 -3.80
C VAL A 22 4.86 -0.27 -5.10
N LEU A 23 3.56 -0.54 -5.10
CA LEU A 23 2.79 -0.96 -6.27
C LEU A 23 2.01 0.25 -6.81
N CYS A 24 2.46 0.77 -7.95
CA CYS A 24 1.80 1.88 -8.64
C CYS A 24 0.80 1.34 -9.67
N VAL A 25 -0.48 1.70 -9.53
CA VAL A 25 -1.55 1.28 -10.45
C VAL A 25 -2.50 2.44 -10.74
N SER A 26 -3.12 2.45 -11.93
CA SER A 26 -4.10 3.47 -12.29
C SER A 26 -5.48 3.22 -11.65
N CYS A 27 -5.87 1.95 -11.53
CA CYS A 27 -7.07 1.48 -10.86
C CYS A 27 -6.80 0.06 -10.32
N LEU A 28 -7.18 -0.19 -9.07
CA LEU A 28 -6.92 -1.48 -8.42
C LEU A 28 -8.15 -2.38 -8.49
N LYS A 29 -8.02 -3.50 -9.20
CA LYS A 29 -9.02 -4.58 -9.22
C LYS A 29 -8.66 -5.64 -8.19
N ILE A 30 -9.68 -6.34 -7.68
CA ILE A 30 -9.51 -7.39 -6.67
C ILE A 30 -8.65 -8.55 -7.18
N ASP A 31 -8.84 -8.99 -8.43
CA ASP A 31 -8.09 -10.12 -8.99
C ASP A 31 -6.59 -9.79 -9.06
N LEU A 32 -6.25 -8.62 -9.60
CA LEU A 32 -4.87 -8.13 -9.64
C LEU A 32 -4.26 -8.02 -8.22
N LEU A 33 -5.01 -7.52 -7.25
CA LEU A 33 -4.54 -7.41 -5.87
C LEU A 33 -4.27 -8.79 -5.28
N MET A 34 -5.20 -9.73 -5.41
CA MET A 34 -5.08 -11.06 -4.82
C MET A 34 -3.95 -11.86 -5.47
N ASP A 35 -3.84 -11.84 -6.81
CA ASP A 35 -2.78 -12.52 -7.54
C ASP A 35 -1.40 -11.99 -7.11
N PHE A 36 -1.25 -10.67 -7.07
CA PHE A 36 0.00 -10.04 -6.62
C PHE A 36 0.33 -10.40 -5.16
N LEU A 37 -0.61 -10.26 -4.23
CA LEU A 37 -0.36 -10.53 -2.81
C LEU A 37 -0.02 -12.00 -2.56
N ASN A 38 -0.74 -12.92 -3.21
CA ASN A 38 -0.48 -14.35 -3.08
C ASN A 38 0.90 -14.71 -3.62
N GLU A 39 1.28 -14.20 -4.80
CA GLU A 39 2.60 -14.45 -5.38
C GLU A 39 3.72 -13.81 -4.56
N PHE A 40 3.57 -12.53 -4.19
CA PHE A 40 4.59 -11.78 -3.46
C PHE A 40 4.88 -12.39 -2.09
N PHE A 41 3.85 -12.76 -1.33
CA PHE A 41 4.01 -13.32 0.01
C PHE A 41 4.26 -14.83 0.04
N ALA A 42 4.19 -15.53 -1.10
CA ALA A 42 4.58 -16.94 -1.19
C ALA A 42 6.09 -17.14 -0.93
N HIS A 43 6.91 -16.13 -1.20
CA HIS A 43 8.35 -16.23 -0.97
C HIS A 43 8.71 -15.94 0.50
N PRO A 44 9.41 -16.85 1.22
CA PRO A 44 9.71 -16.68 2.64
C PRO A 44 10.48 -15.38 2.98
N ARG A 45 11.33 -14.91 2.05
CA ARG A 45 12.13 -13.69 2.24
C ARG A 45 11.33 -12.38 2.08
N LEU A 46 10.10 -12.45 1.61
CA LEU A 46 9.23 -11.29 1.39
C LEU A 46 8.12 -11.18 2.44
N GLN A 47 8.03 -12.13 3.36
CA GLN A 47 7.00 -12.13 4.41
C GLN A 47 7.13 -11.00 5.42
N ASP A 48 8.32 -10.42 5.56
CA ASP A 48 8.63 -9.25 6.39
C ASP A 48 8.47 -7.90 5.65
N TYR A 49 8.07 -7.91 4.37
CA TYR A 49 7.85 -6.70 3.60
C TYR A 49 6.43 -6.16 3.75
N TYR A 50 6.32 -4.85 3.71
CA TYR A 50 5.05 -4.15 3.54
C TYR A 50 4.80 -3.86 2.06
N VAL A 51 3.54 -3.91 1.65
CA VAL A 51 3.10 -3.51 0.31
C VAL A 51 2.38 -2.17 0.43
N VAL A 52 2.93 -1.13 -0.19
CA VAL A 52 2.27 0.17 -0.31
C VAL A 52 1.66 0.27 -1.70
N ILE A 53 0.35 0.42 -1.78
CA ILE A 53 -0.36 0.63 -3.04
C ILE A 53 -0.53 2.12 -3.25
N LEU A 54 -0.04 2.62 -4.38
CA LEU A 54 -0.23 4.01 -4.81
C LEU A 54 -1.16 4.03 -6.02
N CYS A 55 -2.36 4.55 -5.82
CA CYS A 55 -3.42 4.53 -6.83
C CYS A 55 -4.20 5.86 -6.82
N PRO A 56 -4.42 6.53 -7.97
CA PRO A 56 -5.14 7.80 -8.00
C PRO A 56 -6.64 7.64 -7.77
N ALA A 57 -7.20 6.47 -8.11
CA ALA A 57 -8.62 6.16 -7.93
C ALA A 57 -8.98 5.98 -6.44
N GLU A 58 -10.26 6.20 -6.11
CA GLU A 58 -10.78 5.81 -4.81
C GLU A 58 -10.75 4.28 -4.64
N MET A 59 -10.68 3.83 -3.39
CA MET A 59 -10.62 2.41 -3.08
C MET A 59 -11.97 1.75 -3.36
N ASP A 60 -11.95 0.71 -4.19
CA ASP A 60 -13.12 -0.14 -4.45
C ASP A 60 -13.60 -0.86 -3.17
N VAL A 61 -14.91 -1.10 -3.06
CA VAL A 61 -15.52 -1.74 -1.87
C VAL A 61 -15.01 -3.17 -1.66
N GLN A 62 -14.77 -3.93 -2.74
CA GLN A 62 -14.25 -5.29 -2.64
C GLN A 62 -12.79 -5.28 -2.18
N VAL A 63 -11.96 -4.41 -2.75
CA VAL A 63 -10.58 -4.17 -2.30
C VAL A 63 -10.55 -3.82 -0.82
N ARG A 64 -11.43 -2.89 -0.39
CA ARG A 64 -11.51 -2.47 1.01
C ARG A 64 -11.78 -3.66 1.94
N ARG A 65 -12.68 -4.58 1.57
CA ARG A 65 -12.97 -5.79 2.35
C ARG A 65 -11.75 -6.68 2.50
N VAL A 66 -11.00 -6.91 1.42
CA VAL A 66 -9.74 -7.69 1.45
C VAL A 66 -8.73 -7.04 2.39
N LEU A 67 -8.55 -5.73 2.31
CA LEU A 67 -7.62 -5.00 3.16
C LEU A 67 -8.03 -4.95 4.65
N HIS A 68 -9.28 -5.30 4.99
CA HIS A 68 -9.73 -5.48 6.37
C HIS A 68 -9.45 -6.88 6.94
N VAL A 69 -9.10 -7.87 6.10
CA VAL A 69 -8.71 -9.20 6.58
C VAL A 69 -7.42 -9.07 7.42
N PRO A 70 -7.34 -9.65 8.64
CA PRO A 70 -6.21 -9.42 9.55
C PRO A 70 -4.83 -9.66 8.94
N LEU A 71 -4.71 -10.67 8.07
CA LEU A 71 -3.47 -10.97 7.34
C LEU A 71 -2.97 -9.78 6.51
N TRP A 72 -3.88 -9.12 5.79
CA TRP A 72 -3.56 -8.02 4.88
C TRP A 72 -3.58 -6.66 5.55
N ALA A 73 -4.48 -6.44 6.52
CA ALA A 73 -4.60 -5.19 7.27
C ALA A 73 -3.29 -4.76 7.95
N GLN A 74 -2.45 -5.73 8.31
CA GLN A 74 -1.16 -5.46 8.93
C GLN A 74 -0.03 -5.23 7.92
N ARG A 75 -0.15 -5.71 6.68
CA ARG A 75 0.95 -5.79 5.69
C ARG A 75 0.77 -4.87 4.49
N VAL A 76 -0.47 -4.51 4.17
CA VAL A 76 -0.81 -3.76 2.96
C VAL A 76 -1.37 -2.39 3.34
N ILE A 77 -0.84 -1.35 2.72
CA ILE A 77 -1.22 0.04 2.95
C ILE A 77 -1.68 0.64 1.63
N TYR A 78 -2.89 1.17 1.59
CA TYR A 78 -3.38 1.88 0.41
C TYR A 78 -3.24 3.39 0.59
N LEU A 79 -2.56 4.04 -0.35
CA LEU A 79 -2.42 5.48 -0.46
C LEU A 79 -3.11 5.95 -1.73
N GLN A 80 -4.15 6.77 -1.57
CA GLN A 80 -4.73 7.48 -2.70
C GLN A 80 -3.75 8.58 -3.14
N GLY A 81 -3.26 8.50 -4.37
CA GLY A 81 -2.23 9.38 -4.91
C GLY A 81 -1.67 8.88 -6.24
N SER A 82 -0.93 9.74 -6.93
CA SER A 82 -0.33 9.42 -8.23
C SER A 82 1.19 9.29 -8.12
N ALA A 83 1.76 8.31 -8.83
CA ALA A 83 3.20 8.18 -8.98
C ALA A 83 3.86 9.35 -9.74
N LEU A 84 3.06 10.22 -10.37
CA LEU A 84 3.55 11.40 -11.10
C LEU A 84 3.72 12.63 -10.20
N LYS A 85 3.37 12.54 -8.91
CA LYS A 85 3.47 13.65 -7.96
C LYS A 85 4.49 13.33 -6.88
N ASP A 86 5.54 14.14 -6.78
CA ASP A 86 6.59 13.98 -5.76
C ASP A 86 6.03 13.91 -4.33
N GLN A 87 4.98 14.67 -4.06
CA GLN A 87 4.30 14.65 -2.75
C GLN A 87 3.76 13.25 -2.41
N ASP A 88 3.19 12.55 -3.39
CA ASP A 88 2.63 11.21 -3.21
C ASP A 88 3.75 10.16 -3.12
N LEU A 89 4.84 10.33 -3.89
CA LEU A 89 6.05 9.51 -3.76
C LEU A 89 6.71 9.67 -2.37
N MET A 90 6.72 10.88 -1.82
CA MET A 90 7.20 11.17 -0.46
C MET A 90 6.33 10.54 0.63
N ARG A 91 5.01 10.40 0.39
CA ARG A 91 4.09 9.65 1.26
C ARG A 91 4.34 8.15 1.16
N ALA A 92 4.63 7.64 -0.03
CA ALA A 92 4.99 6.25 -0.29
C ALA A 92 6.42 5.88 0.12
N LYS A 93 7.27 6.87 0.45
CA LYS A 93 8.61 6.68 1.03
C LYS A 93 9.60 5.94 0.12
N ILE A 94 9.46 6.14 -1.19
CA ILE A 94 10.30 5.51 -2.22
C ILE A 94 11.79 5.87 -2.06
N THR A 95 12.07 7.13 -1.74
CA THR A 95 13.44 7.58 -1.45
C THR A 95 13.65 7.58 0.06
N ARG A 96 14.46 6.64 0.56
CA ARG A 96 14.98 6.75 1.93
C ARG A 96 16.02 7.88 1.93
N PRO A 97 15.86 8.94 2.76
CA PRO A 97 16.93 9.90 2.95
C PRO A 97 18.13 9.15 3.54
N PHE A 98 19.31 9.41 2.97
CA PHE A 98 20.60 8.86 3.40
C PHE A 98 20.90 9.20 4.85
#